data_AF-A0A7J2UVA5-F1
#
_entry.id   AF-A0A7J2UVA5-F1
#
_cell.length_a   1.000
_cell.length_b   1.000
_cell.length_c   1.000
_cell.angle_alpha   90.00
_cell.angle_beta   90.00
_cell.angle_gamma   90.00
#
_symmetry.space_group_name_H-M   'P 1'
#
loop_
_entity.id
_entity.type
_entity.pdbx_description
1 polymer ?
#
loop_
_entity_poly.entity_id
_entity_poly.type
_entity_poly.pdbx_seq_one_letter_code
_entity_poly.pdbx_strand_id
1 'polypeptide(L)' 'MRAGVLALQGAVSEHIRAFEASFEKLKIEGVAVPVKKNEQLEEVDVLAFPGGESTTMSRLLDKNCMRKPLISRWKEG' A
#
# COMPACT_ATOMS: atom_id res chain seq x y z
N MET A 1 -11.58 8.43 1.44
CA MET A 1 -10.23 8.07 0.91
C MET A 1 -9.87 6.65 1.32
N ARG A 2 -9.38 5.81 0.40
CA ARG A 2 -8.85 4.48 0.68
C ARG A 2 -7.33 4.49 0.53
N ALA A 3 -6.60 4.35 1.64
CA ALA A 3 -5.16 4.19 1.62
C ALA A 3 -4.79 2.71 1.64
N GLY A 4 -4.16 2.25 0.57
CA GLY A 4 -3.54 0.93 0.53
C GLY A 4 -2.20 0.93 1.24
N VAL A 5 -1.91 -0.08 2.06
CA VAL A 5 -0.57 -0.34 2.58
C VAL A 5 -0.06 -1.64 1.99
N LEU A 6 1.07 -1.60 1.28
CA LEU A 6 1.62 -2.77 0.62
C LEU A 6 2.02 -3.84 1.67
N ALA A 7 1.30 -4.96 1.70
CA ALA A 7 1.41 -6.01 2.72
C ALA A 7 2.08 -7.28 2.19
N LEU A 8 3.14 -7.11 1.40
CA LEU A 8 3.94 -8.22 0.85
C LEU A 8 4.96 -8.79 1.85
N GLN A 9 5.24 -8.06 2.91
CA GLN A 9 6.07 -8.50 4.04
C GLN A 9 5.21 -8.54 5.32
N GLY A 10 5.62 -9.34 6.30
CA GLY A 10 5.00 -9.33 7.63
C GLY A 10 5.14 -7.96 8.33
N ALA A 11 4.38 -7.75 9.40
CA ALA A 11 4.36 -6.53 10.23
C ALA A 11 3.69 -5.27 9.63
N VAL A 12 2.67 -5.41 8.76
CA VAL A 12 1.91 -4.25 8.24
C VAL A 12 0.86 -3.68 9.21
N SER A 13 0.44 -4.41 10.25
CA SER A 13 -0.61 -3.95 11.16
C SER A 13 -0.30 -2.63 11.86
N GLU A 14 0.98 -2.36 12.16
CA GLU A 14 1.41 -1.10 12.77
C GLU A 14 1.24 0.08 11.80
N HIS A 15 1.60 -0.09 10.53
CA HIS A 15 1.41 0.91 9.50
C HIS A 15 -0.07 1.22 9.26
N ILE A 16 -0.94 0.21 9.24
CA ILE A 16 -2.40 0.42 9.12
C ILE A 16 -2.92 1.26 10.29
N ARG A 17 -2.56 0.90 11.53
CA ARG A 17 -2.96 1.66 12.72
C ARG A 17 -2.46 3.09 12.69
N ALA A 18 -1.24 3.33 12.20
CA ALA A 18 -0.69 4.67 12.05
C ALA A 18 -1.47 5.51 11.03
N PHE A 19 -1.94 4.92 9.93
CA PHE A 19 -2.82 5.59 8.97
C PHE A 19 -4.18 5.93 9.60
N GLU A 20 -4.84 4.98 10.25
CA GLU A 20 -6.13 5.21 10.93
C GLU A 20 -6.03 6.33 11.97
N ALA A 21 -5.00 6.31 12.82
CA ALA A 21 -4.75 7.37 13.78
C ALA A 21 -4.47 8.73 13.12
N SER A 22 -3.81 8.74 11.96
CA SER A 22 -3.58 9.96 11.18
C SER A 22 -4.86 10.50 10.56
N PHE A 23 -5.74 9.63 10.05
CA PHE A 23 -7.05 10.02 9.53
C PHE A 23 -7.92 10.67 10.61
N GLU A 24 -7.98 10.06 11.80
CA GLU A 24 -8.70 10.62 12.94
C GLU A 24 -8.15 12.00 13.33
N LYS A 25 -6.82 12.10 13.49
CA LYS A 25 -6.15 13.36 13.89
C LYS A 25 -6.34 14.48 12.88
N LEU A 26 -6.34 14.17 11.59
CA LEU A 26 -6.51 15.14 10.50
C LEU A 26 -7.99 15.36 10.13
N LYS A 27 -8.93 14.63 10.76
CA LYS A 27 -10.36 14.64 10.44
C LYS A 27 -10.64 14.33 8.96
N ILE A 28 -9.90 13.37 8.42
CA ILE A 28 -10.09 12.88 7.05
C ILE A 28 -10.95 11.63 7.11
N GLU A 29 -12.03 11.59 6.33
CA GLU A 29 -12.82 10.36 6.15
C GLU A 29 -12.06 9.39 5.25
N GLY A 30 -11.53 8.32 5.83
CA GLY A 30 -10.83 7.30 5.09
C GLY A 30 -10.62 6.00 5.84
N VAL A 31 -10.12 5.00 5.11
CA VAL A 31 -9.80 3.68 5.64
C VAL A 31 -8.46 3.22 5.09
N ALA A 32 -7.68 2.55 5.93
CA ALA A 32 -6.41 1.94 5.58
C ALA A 32 -6.60 0.44 5.37
N VAL A 33 -6.23 -0.06 4.19
CA VAL A 33 -6.42 -1.46 3.79
C VAL A 33 -5.11 -2.12 3.39
N PRO A 34 -4.87 -3.39 3.76
CA PRO A 34 -3.70 -4.11 3.30
C PRO A 34 -3.83 -4.51 1.82
N VAL A 35 -2.81 -4.20 1.02
CA VAL A 35 -2.73 -4.53 -0.40
C VAL A 35 -1.72 -5.66 -0.61
N LYS A 36 -2.19 -6.83 -1.03
CA LYS A 36 -1.37 -8.02 -1.27
C LYS A 36 -1.42 -8.52 -2.72
N LYS A 37 -2.44 -8.08 -3.45
CA LYS A 37 -2.71 -8.52 -4.82
C LYS A 37 -2.95 -7.34 -5.74
N ASN A 38 -2.85 -7.59 -7.04
CA ASN A 38 -3.06 -6.59 -8.07
C ASN A 38 -4.50 -6.05 -8.07
N GLU A 39 -5.52 -6.89 -7.85
CA GLU A 39 -6.91 -6.41 -7.90
C GLU A 39 -7.18 -5.36 -6.82
N GLN A 40 -6.47 -5.44 -5.68
CA GLN A 40 -6.61 -4.50 -4.57
C GLN A 40 -5.91 -3.15 -4.84
N LEU A 41 -5.00 -3.08 -5.83
CA LEU A 41 -4.39 -1.81 -6.24
C LEU A 41 -5.44 -0.88 -6.86
N GLU A 42 -6.44 -1.44 -7.55
CA GLU A 42 -7.51 -0.66 -8.17
C GLU A 42 -8.52 -0.09 -7.15
N GLU A 43 -8.58 -0.68 -5.96
CA GLU A 43 -9.54 -0.30 -4.92
C GLU A 43 -9.05 0.84 -4.01
N VAL A 44 -7.80 1.29 -4.17
CA VAL A 44 -7.15 2.27 -3.28
C VAL A 44 -6.80 3.56 -4.00
N ASP A 45 -7.07 4.70 -3.37
CA ASP A 45 -6.76 6.03 -3.90
C ASP A 45 -5.26 6.34 -3.81
N VAL A 46 -4.60 5.83 -2.76
CA VAL A 46 -3.17 6.00 -2.55
C VAL A 46 -2.55 4.68 -2.10
N LEU A 47 -1.26 4.48 -2.41
CA LEU A 47 -0.52 3.32 -1.94
C LEU A 47 0.72 3.73 -1.15
N ALA A 48 0.81 3.25 0.08
CA ALA A 48 1.97 3.38 0.95
C ALA A 48 2.88 2.16 0.85
N PHE A 49 4.17 2.42 0.65
CA PHE A 49 5.22 1.41 0.74
C PHE A 49 5.76 1.40 2.18
N PRO A 50 5.59 0.31 2.95
CA PRO A 50 6.14 0.24 4.29
C PRO A 50 7.68 0.25 4.24
N GLY A 51 8.29 0.72 5.32
CA GLY A 51 9.74 0.68 5.49
C GLY A 51 10.26 -0.74 5.64
N GLY A 52 11.49 -0.97 5.20
CA GLY A 52 12.10 -2.30 5.13
C GLY A 52 12.81 -2.46 3.80
N GLU A 53 14.00 -3.06 3.83
CA GLU A 53 14.96 -3.11 2.72
C GLU A 53 14.35 -3.06 1.31
N SER A 54 14.69 -2.02 0.55
CA SER A 54 14.20 -1.77 -0.82
C SER A 54 14.43 -2.94 -1.78
N THR A 55 15.49 -3.72 -1.56
CA THR A 55 15.80 -4.94 -2.31
C THR A 55 14.77 -6.04 -2.05
N THR A 56 14.35 -6.22 -0.81
CA THR A 56 13.33 -7.20 -0.43
C THR A 56 11.98 -6.81 -1.02
N MET A 57 11.64 -5.52 -0.99
CA MET A 57 10.42 -5.01 -1.64
C MET A 57 10.42 -5.20 -3.15
N SER A 58 11.52 -4.87 -3.83
CA SER A 58 11.62 -5.12 -5.28
C SER A 58 11.42 -6.59 -5.62
N ARG A 59 12.08 -7.51 -4.88
CA ARG A 59 11.94 -8.95 -5.10
C ARG A 59 10.51 -9.44 -4.86
N LEU A 60 9.83 -8.93 -3.84
CA LEU A 60 8.46 -9.32 -3.53
C LEU A 60 7.47 -8.78 -4.57
N LEU A 61 7.67 -7.56 -5.06
CA LEU A 61 6.87 -6.99 -6.14
C LEU A 61 7.00 -7.78 -7.44
N ASP A 62 8.23 -8.21 -7.79
CA ASP A 62 8.47 -9.05 -8.96
C ASP A 62 7.86 -10.45 -8.78
N LYS A 63 8.03 -11.09 -7.61
CA LYS A 63 7.44 -12.40 -7.31
C LYS A 63 5.91 -12.40 -7.37
N ASN A 64 5.27 -11.31 -6.97
CA ASN A 64 3.82 -11.17 -6.98
C ASN A 64 3.30 -10.54 -8.29
N CYS A 65 4.14 -10.35 -9.31
CA CYS A 65 3.78 -9.74 -10.59
C CYS A 65 3.13 -8.35 -10.45
N MET A 66 3.48 -7.61 -9.39
CA MET A 66 2.88 -6.32 -9.07
C MET A 66 3.67 -5.13 -9.63
N ARG A 67 4.95 -5.33 -9.99
CA ARG A 67 5.82 -4.23 -10.44
C ARG A 67 5.30 -3.51 -11.68
N LYS A 68 4.88 -4.25 -12.71
CA LYS A 68 4.34 -3.67 -13.95
C LYS A 68 3.02 -2.90 -13.72
N PRO A 69 2.00 -3.49 -13.07
CA PRO A 69 0.77 -2.78 -12.70
C PRO A 69 1.02 -1.49 -11.93
N LEU A 70 1.93 -1.52 -10.95
CA LEU A 70 2.31 -0.35 -10.15
C LEU A 70 2.89 0.79 -10.99
N ILE A 71 3.78 0.47 -11.92
CA ILE A 71 4.38 1.48 -12.80
C ILE A 71 3.32 2.05 -13.76
N SER A 72 2.37 1.23 -14.23
CA SER A 72 1.25 1.73 -15.06
C SER A 72 0.40 2.70 -14.28
N ARG A 73 -0.06 2.30 -13.09
CA ARG A 73 -0.90 3.12 -12.22
C ARG A 73 -0.24 4.46 -11.89
N TRP A 74 1.05 4.45 -11.53
CA TRP A 74 1.78 5.69 -11.22
C TRP A 74 1.88 6.66 -12.41
N LYS A 75 1.86 6.15 -13.64
CA LYS A 75 1.81 7.00 -14.85
C LYS A 75 0.42 7.56 -15.12
N GLU A 76 -0.62 6.92 -14.60
CA GLU A 76 -2.03 7.25 -14.84
C GLU A 76 -2.58 8.26 -13.82
N GLY A 77 -1.96 8.36 -12.63
CA GLY A 77 -2.26 9.38 -11.61
C GLY A 77 -2.69 8.76 -10.30
#